data_AF-A0AAD7C1Z6-F1
#
_entry.id   AF-A0AAD7C1Z6-F1
#
_cell.length_a   1.000
_cell.length_b   1.000
_cell.length_c   1.000
_cell.angle_alpha   90.00
_cell.angle_beta   90.00
_cell.angle_gamma   90.00
#
_symmetry.space_group_name_H-M   'P 1'
#
loop_
_entity.id
_entity.type
_entity.pdbx_description
1 polymer ?
#
loop_
_entity_poly.entity_id
_entity_poly.type
_entity_poly.pdbx_seq_one_letter_code
_entity_poly.pdbx_strand_id
1 'polypeptide(L)'
;MSWTSRQTRTVDFDEFDGIKEEAARAAILEKVMKGRQPTDLMLRCTVLDEEGNVKTTSGPFKKSELCTEHGLNPRDLRKVDSRVPNLVPTILVRKEAILVNILHIRALVKADTVILFDTFGSADSRLHSAFLYHLEHNLKTKGSGLPYEFRALESVLLSVLSALEAEMVFIRNLVGGLLAELEDNIDHDRFKRLLHYSRRLASFQNRAKLVEEALEEVLGQDDDLTAMYLTDKKNDILRELDDHEDLEVLLESFSKQVEEIVNEAENIETNVQSTQEIVELILDSNRNALLALDLKISIYTMGIGSGGLVAGLFGMNLLNHAETHAYAFYGVAAFATALAGGVAASALRRLAKIRKVGLSNNSGPGRQRKPWLPLPLRRRSPEGWS
;
A
#
# COMPACT_ATOMS: atom_id res chain seq x y z
N MET A 1 37.09 -82.14 21.24
CA MET A 1 37.12 -80.67 21.30
C MET A 1 36.41 -80.12 20.07
N SER A 2 35.17 -79.62 20.19
CA SER A 2 34.68 -78.43 19.45
C SER A 2 33.18 -78.19 19.70
N TRP A 3 32.92 -77.17 20.51
CA TRP A 3 31.89 -76.12 20.39
C TRP A 3 30.53 -76.44 19.74
N THR A 4 29.50 -76.50 20.59
CA THR A 4 28.08 -76.31 20.25
C THR A 4 27.76 -74.81 20.14
N SER A 5 27.31 -74.34 18.98
CA SER A 5 26.67 -73.02 18.82
C SER A 5 25.15 -73.18 18.71
N ARG A 6 24.44 -72.39 19.51
CA ARG A 6 22.99 -72.34 19.66
C ARG A 6 22.48 -71.23 18.74
N GLN A 7 21.70 -71.56 17.72
CA GLN A 7 21.11 -70.56 16.81
C GLN A 7 19.65 -70.34 17.18
N THR A 8 19.38 -69.19 17.79
CA THR A 8 18.06 -68.68 18.17
C THR A 8 17.25 -68.29 16.94
N ARG A 9 16.00 -68.73 16.92
CA ARG A 9 14.95 -68.46 15.93
C ARG A 9 14.50 -67.00 16.09
N THR A 10 14.88 -66.13 15.15
CA THR A 10 14.31 -64.77 15.02
C THR A 10 13.00 -64.89 14.26
N VAL A 11 11.88 -64.80 14.97
CA VAL A 11 10.55 -64.68 14.38
C VAL A 11 10.43 -63.28 13.78
N ASP A 12 9.89 -63.23 12.56
CA ASP A 12 9.68 -62.04 11.73
C ASP A 12 8.94 -60.92 12.48
N PHE A 13 9.73 -59.99 13.05
CA PHE A 13 9.22 -58.77 13.68
C PHE A 13 8.96 -57.66 12.66
N ASP A 14 9.59 -57.71 11.48
CA ASP A 14 9.45 -56.69 10.42
C ASP A 14 8.12 -56.79 9.66
N GLU A 15 7.56 -57.99 9.49
CA GLU A 15 6.34 -58.20 8.70
C GLU A 15 5.08 -57.71 9.46
N PHE A 16 5.10 -57.79 10.80
CA PHE A 16 4.00 -57.34 11.66
C PHE A 16 3.96 -55.81 11.85
N ASP A 17 5.12 -55.14 11.73
CA ASP A 17 5.22 -53.68 11.85
C ASP A 17 4.82 -52.99 10.54
N GLY A 18 5.16 -53.59 9.39
CA GLY A 18 4.71 -53.13 8.08
C GLY A 18 3.18 -53.11 7.91
N ILE A 19 2.48 -54.15 8.40
CA ILE A 19 1.01 -54.24 8.33
C ILE A 19 0.35 -53.17 9.23
N LYS A 20 0.93 -52.87 10.39
CA LYS A 20 0.43 -51.81 11.29
C LYS A 20 0.69 -50.42 10.72
N GLU A 21 1.83 -50.21 10.08
CA GLU A 21 2.15 -48.94 9.43
C GLU A 21 1.25 -48.69 8.21
N GLU A 22 0.94 -49.73 7.42
CA GLU A 22 0.05 -49.64 6.28
C GLU A 22 -1.41 -49.40 6.71
N ALA A 23 -1.87 -50.05 7.78
CA ALA A 23 -3.18 -49.79 8.38
C ALA A 23 -3.27 -48.36 8.98
N ALA A 24 -2.19 -47.87 9.59
CA ALA A 24 -2.12 -46.50 10.11
C ALA A 24 -2.12 -45.47 8.98
N ARG A 25 -1.37 -45.71 7.89
CA ARG A 25 -1.39 -44.89 6.68
C ARG A 25 -2.76 -44.89 6.02
N ALA A 26 -3.42 -46.04 5.92
CA ALA A 26 -4.77 -46.16 5.39
C ALA A 26 -5.80 -45.41 6.26
N ALA A 27 -5.69 -45.50 7.59
CA ALA A 27 -6.56 -44.78 8.52
C ALA A 27 -6.33 -43.26 8.48
N ILE A 28 -5.07 -42.81 8.35
CA ILE A 28 -4.75 -41.39 8.16
C ILE A 28 -5.28 -40.91 6.81
N LEU A 29 -5.10 -41.69 5.74
CA LEU A 29 -5.61 -41.38 4.41
C LEU A 29 -7.15 -41.29 4.43
N GLU A 30 -7.83 -42.23 5.08
CA GLU A 30 -9.28 -42.20 5.24
C GLU A 30 -9.76 -41.00 6.06
N LYS A 31 -9.02 -40.61 7.11
CA LYS A 31 -9.31 -39.44 7.94
C LYS A 31 -9.08 -38.13 7.19
N VAL A 32 -8.04 -38.06 6.36
CA VAL A 32 -7.76 -36.94 5.43
C VAL A 32 -8.81 -36.90 4.31
N MET A 33 -9.26 -38.05 3.81
CA MET A 33 -10.32 -38.14 2.79
C MET A 33 -11.69 -37.78 3.36
N LYS A 34 -12.00 -38.16 4.61
CA LYS A 34 -13.22 -37.73 5.32
C LYS A 34 -13.21 -36.23 5.61
N GLY A 35 -12.05 -35.64 5.93
CA GLY A 35 -11.88 -34.18 6.02
C GLY A 35 -11.93 -33.45 4.66
N ARG A 36 -11.77 -34.18 3.55
CA ARG A 36 -11.92 -33.69 2.17
C ARG A 36 -13.31 -33.97 1.58
N GLN A 37 -14.26 -34.50 2.34
CA GLN A 37 -15.64 -34.49 1.85
C GLN A 37 -16.01 -33.02 1.57
N PRO A 38 -16.46 -32.68 0.36
CA PRO A 38 -16.95 -31.35 0.08
C PRO A 38 -18.17 -31.18 0.97
N THR A 39 -18.00 -30.52 2.10
CA THR A 39 -19.14 -30.10 2.91
C THR A 39 -19.93 -29.17 2.03
N ASP A 40 -21.00 -29.63 1.38
CA ASP A 40 -22.29 -28.97 1.51
C ASP A 40 -22.25 -27.44 1.46
N LEU A 41 -21.57 -26.81 0.50
CA LEU A 41 -21.09 -25.44 0.69
C LEU A 41 -22.29 -24.48 0.58
N MET A 42 -22.89 -24.12 1.72
CA MET A 42 -24.06 -23.25 1.77
C MET A 42 -23.63 -21.79 1.61
N LEU A 43 -24.00 -21.19 0.49
CA LEU A 43 -23.83 -19.77 0.20
C LEU A 43 -25.12 -19.04 0.57
N ARG A 44 -25.00 -17.86 1.18
CA ARG A 44 -26.14 -16.96 1.36
C ARG A 44 -26.21 -16.04 0.16
N CYS A 45 -27.35 -16.05 -0.53
CA CYS A 45 -27.51 -15.25 -1.72
C CYS A 45 -28.80 -14.44 -1.68
N THR A 46 -28.74 -13.26 -2.27
CA THR A 46 -29.90 -12.43 -2.58
C THR A 46 -30.14 -12.47 -4.08
N VAL A 47 -31.35 -12.85 -4.50
CA VAL A 47 -31.70 -13.07 -5.92
C VAL A 47 -32.70 -12.01 -6.36
N LEU A 48 -32.37 -11.33 -7.47
CA LEU A 48 -33.23 -10.37 -8.15
C LEU A 48 -33.74 -10.97 -9.47
N ASP A 49 -34.99 -10.67 -9.80
CA ASP A 49 -35.65 -11.14 -11.02
C ASP A 49 -35.52 -10.17 -12.21
N GLU A 50 -36.16 -10.53 -13.32
CA GLU A 50 -36.13 -9.81 -14.59
C GLU A 50 -36.76 -8.41 -14.46
N GLU A 51 -37.73 -8.28 -13.57
CA GLU A 51 -38.36 -7.01 -13.22
C GLU A 51 -37.57 -6.20 -12.19
N GLY A 52 -36.48 -6.75 -11.65
CA GLY A 52 -35.63 -6.10 -10.65
C GLY A 52 -36.17 -6.22 -9.21
N ASN A 53 -37.15 -7.08 -8.95
CA ASN A 53 -37.66 -7.34 -7.59
C ASN A 53 -36.81 -8.40 -6.88
N VAL A 54 -36.68 -8.25 -5.56
CA VAL A 54 -35.97 -9.22 -4.72
C VAL A 54 -36.87 -10.45 -4.48
N LYS A 55 -36.54 -11.59 -5.11
CA LYS A 55 -37.25 -12.86 -4.94
C LYS A 55 -36.89 -13.57 -3.63
N THR A 56 -35.64 -13.48 -3.22
CA THR A 56 -35.14 -14.13 -2.00
C THR A 56 -34.02 -13.28 -1.43
N THR A 57 -34.09 -12.97 -0.14
CA THR A 57 -33.05 -12.25 0.59
C THR A 57 -32.30 -13.23 1.49
N SER A 58 -30.97 -13.27 1.34
CA SER A 58 -30.08 -14.12 2.16
C SER A 58 -30.51 -15.60 2.27
N GLY A 59 -31.04 -16.16 1.19
CA GLY A 59 -31.43 -17.56 1.12
C GLY A 59 -30.20 -18.48 1.15
N PRO A 60 -30.23 -19.61 1.88
CA PRO A 60 -29.13 -20.56 1.90
C PRO A 60 -29.20 -21.49 0.68
N PHE A 61 -28.24 -21.39 -0.23
CA PHE A 61 -28.16 -22.18 -1.46
C PHE A 61 -26.95 -23.11 -1.44
N LYS A 62 -27.10 -24.35 -1.92
CA LYS A 62 -25.95 -25.23 -2.10
C LYS A 62 -25.17 -24.78 -3.33
N LYS A 63 -23.84 -24.74 -3.21
CA LYS A 63 -22.95 -24.42 -4.32
C LYS A 63 -23.17 -25.31 -5.54
N SER A 64 -23.41 -26.60 -5.34
CA SER A 64 -23.70 -27.55 -6.43
C SER A 64 -25.00 -27.22 -7.16
N GLU A 65 -26.04 -26.83 -6.42
CA GLU A 65 -27.35 -26.45 -6.98
C GLU A 65 -27.21 -25.17 -7.83
N LEU A 66 -26.50 -24.15 -7.32
CA LEU A 66 -26.18 -22.93 -8.08
C LEU A 66 -25.36 -23.20 -9.34
N CYS A 67 -24.39 -24.13 -9.30
CA CYS A 67 -23.64 -24.54 -10.49
C CYS A 67 -24.57 -25.08 -11.57
N THR A 68 -25.45 -26.01 -11.18
CA THR A 68 -26.34 -26.71 -12.11
C THR A 68 -27.43 -25.80 -12.64
N GLU A 69 -28.03 -24.98 -11.78
CA GLU A 69 -29.12 -24.08 -12.13
C GLU A 69 -28.66 -22.94 -13.05
N HIS A 70 -27.43 -22.46 -12.87
CA HIS A 70 -26.94 -21.27 -13.58
C HIS A 70 -25.85 -21.56 -14.61
N GLY A 71 -25.54 -22.83 -14.90
CA GLY A 71 -24.55 -23.20 -15.92
C GLY A 71 -23.11 -22.82 -15.55
N LEU A 72 -22.80 -22.74 -14.26
CA LEU A 72 -21.49 -22.29 -13.78
C LEU A 72 -20.54 -23.46 -13.54
N ASN A 73 -19.26 -23.24 -13.85
CA ASN A 73 -18.23 -24.19 -13.49
C ASN A 73 -17.96 -24.11 -11.96
N PRO A 74 -17.88 -25.23 -11.23
CA PRO A 74 -17.52 -25.24 -9.81
C PRO A 74 -16.22 -24.48 -9.46
N ARG A 75 -15.31 -24.32 -10.43
CA ARG A 75 -14.07 -23.52 -10.30
C ARG A 75 -14.36 -22.02 -10.18
N ASP A 76 -15.35 -21.50 -10.89
CA ASP A 76 -15.71 -20.09 -10.91
C ASP A 76 -16.33 -19.66 -9.56
N LEU A 77 -17.17 -20.52 -8.99
CA LEU A 77 -17.75 -20.33 -7.65
C LEU A 77 -16.73 -20.37 -6.50
N ARG A 78 -15.44 -20.65 -6.75
CA ARG A 78 -14.39 -20.44 -5.72
C ARG A 78 -14.00 -18.97 -5.60
N LYS A 79 -14.11 -18.20 -6.69
CA LYS A 79 -13.77 -16.77 -6.70
C LYS A 79 -14.81 -15.92 -5.97
N VAL A 80 -16.05 -16.41 -5.85
CA VAL A 80 -17.13 -15.77 -5.08
C VAL A 80 -17.39 -16.39 -3.70
N ASP A 81 -16.57 -17.36 -3.27
CA ASP A 81 -16.68 -17.92 -1.92
C ASP A 81 -16.24 -16.87 -0.90
N SER A 82 -17.17 -16.44 -0.04
CA SER A 82 -16.92 -15.36 0.92
C SER A 82 -15.90 -15.68 2.01
N ARG A 83 -15.49 -16.95 2.13
CA ARG A 83 -14.41 -17.39 3.04
C ARG A 83 -13.02 -17.20 2.45
N VAL A 84 -12.91 -16.99 1.14
CA VAL A 84 -11.67 -16.58 0.51
C VAL A 84 -11.60 -15.06 0.61
N PRO A 85 -10.56 -14.48 1.24
CA PRO A 85 -10.41 -13.03 1.26
C PRO A 85 -10.34 -12.49 -0.18
N ASN A 86 -11.04 -11.39 -0.44
CA ASN A 86 -11.08 -10.70 -1.74
C ASN A 86 -9.72 -10.05 -2.03
N LEU A 87 -8.72 -10.87 -2.35
CA LEU A 87 -7.36 -10.41 -2.61
C LEU A 87 -7.19 -9.84 -4.02
N VAL A 88 -7.97 -10.32 -4.98
CA VAL A 88 -7.85 -9.94 -6.40
C VAL A 88 -9.26 -9.70 -6.96
N PRO A 89 -9.59 -8.47 -7.41
CA PRO A 89 -10.78 -8.17 -8.17
C PRO A 89 -10.79 -8.97 -9.48
N THR A 90 -11.95 -9.50 -9.87
CA THR A 90 -12.07 -10.26 -11.12
C THR A 90 -13.44 -10.04 -11.74
N ILE A 91 -13.45 -9.74 -13.03
CA ILE A 91 -14.61 -9.81 -13.90
C ILE A 91 -14.39 -11.03 -14.79
N LEU A 92 -15.27 -12.03 -14.70
CA LEU A 92 -15.18 -13.22 -15.55
C LEU A 92 -16.39 -13.31 -16.45
N VAL A 93 -16.13 -13.24 -17.75
CA VAL A 93 -17.15 -13.46 -18.77
C VAL A 93 -17.32 -14.96 -19.00
N ARG A 94 -18.57 -15.43 -18.95
CA ARG A 94 -18.97 -16.81 -19.27
C ARG A 94 -20.10 -16.76 -20.29
N LYS A 95 -20.45 -17.93 -20.85
CA LYS A 95 -21.42 -18.04 -21.95
C LYS A 95 -22.77 -17.40 -21.62
N GLU A 96 -23.26 -17.58 -20.40
CA GLU A 96 -24.60 -17.17 -19.96
C GLU A 96 -24.60 -16.27 -18.71
N ALA A 97 -23.42 -15.84 -18.25
CA ALA A 97 -23.30 -15.06 -17.02
C ALA A 97 -21.99 -14.28 -16.97
N ILE A 98 -22.01 -13.18 -16.22
CA ILE A 98 -20.85 -12.38 -15.86
C ILE A 98 -20.66 -12.50 -14.35
N LEU A 99 -19.51 -12.98 -13.93
CA LEU A 99 -19.15 -13.07 -12.52
C LEU A 99 -18.31 -11.86 -12.13
N VAL A 100 -18.79 -11.07 -11.19
CA VAL A 100 -18.09 -9.88 -10.70
C VAL A 100 -17.72 -10.09 -9.25
N ASN A 101 -16.43 -10.02 -8.95
CA ASN A 101 -15.91 -9.99 -7.58
C ASN A 101 -15.01 -8.77 -7.45
N ILE A 102 -15.53 -7.69 -6.89
CA ILE A 102 -14.80 -6.42 -6.76
C ILE A 102 -15.13 -5.82 -5.39
N LEU A 103 -14.10 -5.54 -4.59
CA LEU A 103 -14.21 -4.95 -3.24
C LEU A 103 -15.24 -5.67 -2.36
N HIS A 104 -16.34 -5.00 -2.00
CA HIS A 104 -17.43 -5.50 -1.16
C HIS A 104 -18.52 -6.26 -1.93
N ILE A 105 -18.44 -6.31 -3.26
CA ILE A 105 -19.47 -6.88 -4.13
C ILE A 105 -19.01 -8.21 -4.71
N ARG A 106 -19.88 -9.21 -4.56
CA ARG A 106 -19.79 -10.51 -5.23
C ARG A 106 -21.12 -10.74 -5.92
N ALA A 107 -21.13 -10.69 -7.24
CA ALA A 107 -22.35 -10.76 -8.03
C ALA A 107 -22.19 -11.74 -9.19
N LEU A 108 -23.28 -12.44 -9.51
CA LEU A 108 -23.49 -13.12 -10.77
C LEU A 108 -24.57 -12.36 -11.53
N VAL A 109 -24.23 -11.83 -12.69
CA VAL A 109 -25.14 -11.08 -13.56
C VAL A 109 -25.51 -11.97 -14.75
N LYS A 110 -26.81 -12.10 -15.01
CA LYS A 110 -27.38 -12.76 -16.20
C LYS A 110 -28.24 -11.76 -16.97
N ALA A 111 -28.74 -12.17 -18.13
CA ALA A 111 -29.65 -11.36 -18.95
C ALA A 111 -31.01 -11.05 -18.27
N ASP A 112 -31.41 -11.85 -17.28
CA ASP A 112 -32.74 -11.77 -16.66
C ASP A 112 -32.73 -11.85 -15.13
N THR A 113 -31.56 -12.06 -14.52
CA THR A 113 -31.43 -12.27 -13.08
C THR A 113 -30.08 -11.78 -12.57
N VAL A 114 -30.06 -11.28 -11.33
CA VAL A 114 -28.83 -10.94 -10.61
C VAL A 114 -28.80 -11.70 -9.29
N ILE A 115 -27.67 -12.35 -8.99
CA ILE A 115 -27.45 -13.06 -7.74
C ILE A 115 -26.31 -12.40 -7.00
N LEU A 116 -26.59 -11.86 -5.83
CA LEU A 116 -25.60 -11.28 -4.93
C LEU A 116 -25.22 -12.32 -3.89
N PHE A 117 -23.91 -12.52 -3.69
CA PHE A 117 -23.39 -13.44 -2.67
C PHE A 117 -23.07 -12.66 -1.40
N ASP A 118 -23.79 -12.97 -0.33
CA ASP A 118 -23.59 -12.35 0.98
C ASP A 118 -22.26 -12.82 1.59
N THR A 119 -21.59 -11.90 2.27
CA THR A 119 -20.34 -12.20 2.97
C THR A 119 -20.66 -12.76 4.36
N PHE A 120 -20.11 -13.92 4.71
CA PHE A 120 -20.29 -14.48 6.06
C PHE A 120 -19.47 -13.64 7.06
N GLY A 121 -20.15 -12.81 7.85
CA GLY A 121 -19.63 -12.33 9.13
C GLY A 121 -18.78 -11.06 9.15
N SER A 122 -19.06 -9.99 8.39
CA SER A 122 -18.46 -8.67 8.72
C SER A 122 -19.17 -7.42 8.15
N ALA A 123 -19.19 -6.37 9.00
CA ALA A 123 -19.18 -4.91 8.85
C ALA A 123 -19.85 -4.16 7.67
N ASP A 124 -19.92 -4.71 6.46
CA ASP A 124 -20.35 -3.96 5.26
C ASP A 124 -21.85 -4.03 4.99
N SER A 125 -22.65 -4.45 5.98
CA SER A 125 -24.11 -4.50 5.85
C SER A 125 -24.69 -3.16 5.36
N ARG A 126 -24.08 -2.02 5.72
CA ARG A 126 -24.56 -0.70 5.26
C ARG A 126 -24.29 -0.47 3.78
N LEU A 127 -23.06 -0.71 3.32
CA LEU A 127 -22.69 -0.58 1.90
C LEU A 127 -23.48 -1.57 1.05
N HIS A 128 -23.63 -2.80 1.53
CA HIS A 128 -24.41 -3.84 0.87
C HIS A 128 -25.90 -3.49 0.78
N SER A 129 -26.52 -2.98 1.86
CA SER A 129 -27.92 -2.55 1.83
C SER A 129 -28.14 -1.32 0.94
N ALA A 130 -27.24 -0.34 0.97
CA ALA A 130 -27.30 0.81 0.08
C ALA A 130 -27.19 0.39 -1.39
N PHE A 131 -26.23 -0.49 -1.70
CA PHE A 131 -26.07 -1.08 -3.02
C PHE A 131 -27.33 -1.83 -3.47
N LEU A 132 -27.91 -2.70 -2.62
CA LEU A 132 -29.11 -3.46 -2.96
C LEU A 132 -30.28 -2.54 -3.33
N TYR A 133 -30.46 -1.44 -2.60
CA TYR A 133 -31.48 -0.44 -2.88
C TYR A 133 -31.26 0.25 -4.24
N HIS A 134 -30.02 0.66 -4.54
CA HIS A 134 -29.68 1.28 -5.82
C HIS A 134 -29.82 0.30 -6.99
N LEU A 135 -29.40 -0.95 -6.82
CA LEU A 135 -29.54 -2.00 -7.81
C LEU A 135 -31.02 -2.28 -8.10
N GLU A 136 -31.85 -2.48 -7.07
CA GLU A 136 -33.29 -2.68 -7.22
C GLU A 136 -33.95 -1.52 -7.98
N HIS A 137 -33.58 -0.28 -7.62
CA HIS A 137 -34.09 0.90 -8.29
C HIS A 137 -33.72 0.90 -9.78
N ASN A 138 -32.44 0.75 -10.11
CA ASN A 138 -31.93 0.82 -11.49
C ASN A 138 -32.46 -0.32 -12.39
N LEU A 139 -32.62 -1.52 -11.85
CA LEU A 139 -33.17 -2.66 -12.59
C LEU A 139 -34.67 -2.47 -12.92
N LYS A 140 -35.43 -1.81 -12.04
CA LYS A 140 -36.85 -1.47 -12.27
C LYS A 140 -37.03 -0.38 -13.33
N THR A 141 -36.06 0.50 -13.51
CA THR A 141 -36.13 1.60 -14.47
C THR A 141 -35.91 1.07 -15.90
N LYS A 142 -36.99 0.67 -16.59
CA LYS A 142 -36.96 0.13 -17.97
C LYS A 142 -36.69 1.19 -19.06
N GLY A 143 -36.27 2.40 -18.69
CA GLY A 143 -36.21 3.57 -19.58
C GLY A 143 -34.81 4.04 -19.99
N SER A 144 -33.72 3.38 -19.57
CA SER A 144 -32.36 3.87 -19.86
C SER A 144 -31.80 3.46 -21.23
N GLY A 145 -32.50 2.59 -21.98
CA GLY A 145 -32.02 2.07 -23.27
C GLY A 145 -30.96 0.96 -23.15
N LEU A 146 -30.41 0.73 -21.95
CA LEU A 146 -29.43 -0.32 -21.71
C LEU A 146 -30.10 -1.68 -21.39
N PRO A 147 -29.52 -2.80 -21.87
CA PRO A 147 -29.88 -4.16 -21.46
C PRO A 147 -29.85 -4.36 -19.94
N TYR A 148 -30.56 -5.40 -19.46
CA TYR A 148 -30.65 -5.70 -18.03
C TYR A 148 -29.28 -5.95 -17.39
N GLU A 149 -28.42 -6.72 -18.07
CA GLU A 149 -27.08 -7.07 -17.62
C GLU A 149 -26.18 -5.83 -17.48
N PHE A 150 -26.32 -4.83 -18.35
CA PHE A 150 -25.51 -3.61 -18.29
C PHE A 150 -26.02 -2.66 -17.22
N ARG A 151 -27.34 -2.57 -16.99
CA ARG A 151 -27.89 -1.84 -15.83
C ARG A 151 -27.44 -2.44 -14.50
N ALA A 152 -27.36 -3.77 -14.43
CA ALA A 152 -26.81 -4.47 -13.27
C ALA A 152 -25.32 -4.18 -13.08
N LEU A 153 -24.52 -4.28 -14.16
CA LEU A 153 -23.08 -4.03 -14.13
C LEU A 153 -22.76 -2.58 -13.77
N GLU A 154 -23.46 -1.61 -14.37
CA GLU A 154 -23.36 -0.19 -14.05
C GLU A 154 -23.62 0.05 -12.56
N SER A 155 -24.67 -0.56 -12.00
CA SER A 155 -24.99 -0.43 -10.57
C SER A 155 -23.89 -1.00 -9.67
N VAL A 156 -23.25 -2.11 -10.09
CA VAL A 156 -22.11 -2.70 -9.38
C VAL A 156 -20.90 -1.75 -9.43
N LEU A 157 -20.54 -1.26 -10.62
CA LEU A 157 -19.39 -0.38 -10.81
C LEU A 157 -19.58 0.97 -10.11
N LEU A 158 -20.78 1.56 -10.14
CA LEU A 158 -21.10 2.79 -9.39
C LEU A 158 -20.91 2.59 -7.88
N SER A 159 -21.31 1.44 -7.34
CA SER A 159 -21.14 1.17 -5.91
C SER A 159 -19.68 0.94 -5.54
N VAL A 160 -18.89 0.30 -6.40
CA VAL A 160 -17.43 0.16 -6.25
C VAL A 160 -16.77 1.54 -6.26
N LEU A 161 -17.08 2.37 -7.25
CA LEU A 161 -16.53 3.71 -7.40
C LEU A 161 -16.86 4.58 -6.18
N SER A 162 -18.13 4.62 -5.77
CA SER A 162 -18.58 5.37 -4.59
C SER A 162 -17.84 4.95 -3.32
N ALA A 163 -17.53 3.65 -3.17
CA ALA A 163 -16.76 3.15 -2.04
C ALA A 163 -15.29 3.59 -2.10
N LEU A 164 -14.66 3.54 -3.28
CA LEU A 164 -13.30 4.03 -3.48
C LEU A 164 -13.18 5.53 -3.22
N GLU A 165 -14.09 6.34 -3.76
CA GLU A 165 -14.13 7.79 -3.55
C GLU A 165 -14.29 8.15 -2.06
N ALA A 166 -15.25 7.52 -1.38
CA ALA A 166 -15.48 7.76 0.04
C ALA A 166 -14.25 7.42 0.89
N GLU A 167 -13.58 6.29 0.58
CA GLU A 167 -12.36 5.90 1.26
C GLU A 167 -11.19 6.85 0.93
N MET A 168 -11.07 7.31 -0.32
CA MET A 168 -10.05 8.25 -0.75
C MET A 168 -10.17 9.59 -0.01
N VAL A 169 -11.38 10.17 0.02
CA VAL A 169 -11.65 11.42 0.76
C VAL A 169 -11.28 11.27 2.23
N PHE A 170 -11.59 10.12 2.83
CA PHE A 170 -11.25 9.83 4.21
C PHE A 170 -9.73 9.77 4.43
N ILE A 171 -8.99 9.05 3.58
CA ILE A 171 -7.53 8.95 3.67
C ILE A 171 -6.87 10.30 3.44
N ARG A 172 -7.33 11.07 2.44
CA ARG A 172 -6.82 12.41 2.13
C ARG A 172 -6.94 13.34 3.33
N ASN A 173 -8.10 13.37 3.97
CA ASN A 173 -8.31 14.23 5.14
C ASN A 173 -7.44 13.81 6.33
N LEU A 174 -7.28 12.51 6.56
CA LEU A 174 -6.42 12.00 7.63
C LEU A 174 -4.95 12.31 7.41
N VAL A 175 -4.44 12.07 6.20
CA VAL A 175 -3.04 12.31 5.85
C VAL A 175 -2.77 13.80 5.80
N GLY A 176 -3.59 14.57 5.09
CA GLY A 176 -3.44 16.03 4.97
C GLY A 176 -3.45 16.74 6.32
N GLY A 177 -4.38 16.37 7.21
CA GLY A 177 -4.41 16.92 8.57
C GLY A 177 -3.14 16.60 9.37
N LEU A 178 -2.64 15.37 9.28
CA LEU A 178 -1.42 14.97 9.98
C LEU A 178 -0.16 15.62 9.42
N LEU A 179 -0.06 15.80 8.10
CA LEU A 179 1.08 16.49 7.48
C LEU A 179 1.15 17.96 7.91
N ALA A 180 0.01 18.66 7.94
CA ALA A 180 -0.06 20.02 8.47
C ALA A 180 0.37 20.11 9.94
N GLU A 181 -0.07 19.15 10.77
CA GLU A 181 0.37 19.07 12.17
C GLU A 181 1.88 18.79 12.32
N LEU A 182 2.48 18.03 11.41
CA LEU A 182 3.92 17.71 11.45
C LEU A 182 4.81 18.87 11.03
N GLU A 183 4.31 19.76 10.17
CA GLU A 183 5.01 20.99 9.78
C GLU A 183 5.19 21.93 10.98
N ASP A 184 4.17 22.07 11.81
CA ASP A 184 4.21 22.93 13.00
C ASP A 184 5.09 22.35 14.12
N ASN A 185 4.99 21.05 14.38
CA ASN A 185 5.70 20.38 15.47
C ASN A 185 6.03 18.92 15.15
N ILE A 186 7.33 18.62 15.16
CA ILE A 186 7.87 17.27 14.96
C ILE A 186 7.81 16.49 16.28
N ASP A 187 6.94 15.47 16.33
CA ASP A 187 6.72 14.61 17.49
C ASP A 187 6.70 13.13 17.09
N HIS A 188 7.31 12.27 17.91
CA HIS A 188 7.42 10.83 17.67
C HIS A 188 6.06 10.14 17.52
N ASP A 189 5.05 10.56 18.28
CA ASP A 189 3.70 9.97 18.17
C ASP A 189 3.03 10.29 16.84
N ARG A 190 3.26 11.50 16.30
CA ARG A 190 2.75 11.92 14.98
C ARG A 190 3.43 11.14 13.87
N PHE A 191 4.74 10.86 13.99
CA PHE A 191 5.47 9.96 13.09
C PHE A 191 4.88 8.55 13.06
N LYS A 192 4.60 7.99 14.24
CA LYS A 192 3.99 6.66 14.33
C LYS A 192 2.62 6.61 13.65
N ARG A 193 1.80 7.66 13.79
CA ARG A 193 0.53 7.80 13.07
C ARG A 193 0.74 7.94 11.56
N LEU A 194 1.76 8.67 11.13
CA LEU A 194 2.08 8.86 9.71
C LEU A 194 2.42 7.52 9.06
N LEU A 195 3.22 6.68 9.73
CA LEU A 195 3.53 5.33 9.26
C LEU A 195 2.27 4.46 9.14
N HIS A 196 1.35 4.57 10.09
CA HIS A 196 0.08 3.83 10.03
C HIS A 196 -0.79 4.29 8.86
N TYR A 197 -0.91 5.61 8.63
CA TYR A 197 -1.67 6.14 7.50
C TYR A 197 -1.00 5.87 6.14
N SER A 198 0.33 5.92 6.06
CA SER A 198 1.09 5.54 4.86
C SER A 198 0.81 4.09 4.45
N ARG A 199 0.82 3.14 5.41
CA ARG A 199 0.47 1.73 5.12
C ARG A 199 -0.98 1.57 4.66
N ARG A 200 -1.91 2.33 5.24
CA ARG A 200 -3.32 2.33 4.82
C ARG A 200 -3.50 2.91 3.41
N LEU A 201 -2.81 4.00 3.10
CA LEU A 201 -2.78 4.60 1.76
C LEU A 201 -2.23 3.63 0.72
N ALA A 202 -1.08 2.99 0.99
CA ALA A 202 -0.51 1.99 0.10
C ALA A 202 -1.45 0.78 -0.12
N SER A 203 -2.11 0.31 0.94
CA SER A 203 -3.10 -0.76 0.82
C SER A 203 -4.36 -0.34 0.06
N PHE A 204 -4.75 0.94 0.11
CA PHE A 204 -5.85 1.49 -0.68
C PHE A 204 -5.46 1.61 -2.16
N GLN A 205 -4.32 2.22 -2.45
CA GLN A 205 -3.78 2.38 -3.80
C GLN A 205 -3.63 1.02 -4.50
N ASN A 206 -3.05 0.02 -3.82
CA ASN A 206 -2.94 -1.33 -4.39
C ASN A 206 -4.31 -1.94 -4.71
N ARG A 207 -5.32 -1.74 -3.86
CA ARG A 207 -6.68 -2.22 -4.14
C ARG A 207 -7.28 -1.51 -5.35
N ALA A 208 -7.16 -0.18 -5.43
CA ALA A 208 -7.68 0.60 -6.54
C ALA A 208 -7.01 0.21 -7.87
N LYS A 209 -5.68 0.04 -7.89
CA LYS A 209 -4.91 -0.47 -9.04
C LYS A 209 -5.41 -1.83 -9.50
N LEU A 210 -5.66 -2.76 -8.57
CA LEU A 210 -6.19 -4.07 -8.93
C LEU A 210 -7.63 -4.02 -9.49
N VAL A 211 -8.42 -2.98 -9.16
CA VAL A 211 -9.74 -2.77 -9.76
C VAL A 211 -9.62 -2.22 -11.18
N GLU A 212 -8.73 -1.25 -11.38
CA GLU A 212 -8.38 -0.71 -12.70
C GLU A 212 -7.87 -1.83 -13.62
N GLU A 213 -6.89 -2.63 -13.18
CA GLU A 213 -6.34 -3.76 -13.95
C GLU A 213 -7.44 -4.77 -14.35
N ALA A 214 -8.42 -5.03 -13.48
CA ALA A 214 -9.52 -5.95 -13.78
C ALA A 214 -10.52 -5.38 -14.81
N LEU A 215 -10.66 -4.05 -14.91
CA LEU A 215 -11.44 -3.39 -15.95
C LEU A 215 -10.68 -3.37 -17.27
N GLU A 216 -9.39 -3.03 -17.24
CA GLU A 216 -8.51 -3.02 -18.40
C GLU A 216 -8.35 -4.41 -19.03
N GLU A 217 -8.30 -5.49 -18.22
CA GLU A 217 -8.23 -6.87 -18.72
C GLU A 217 -9.43 -7.22 -19.61
N VAL A 218 -10.62 -6.75 -19.26
CA VAL A 218 -11.86 -6.95 -20.04
C VAL A 218 -11.90 -6.02 -21.24
N LEU A 219 -11.55 -4.74 -21.05
CA LEU A 219 -11.48 -3.74 -22.13
C LEU A 219 -10.47 -4.12 -23.22
N GLY A 220 -9.40 -4.84 -22.87
CA GLY A 220 -8.39 -5.29 -23.83
C GLY A 220 -8.77 -6.53 -24.64
N GLN A 221 -9.96 -7.11 -24.43
CA GLN A 221 -10.40 -8.36 -25.07
C GLN A 221 -11.79 -8.21 -25.70
N ASP A 222 -11.84 -7.89 -27.00
CA ASP A 222 -13.08 -7.74 -27.79
C ASP A 222 -14.00 -8.98 -27.73
N ASP A 223 -13.39 -10.18 -27.67
CA ASP A 223 -14.10 -11.45 -27.48
C ASP A 223 -14.90 -11.46 -26.16
N ASP A 224 -14.32 -10.93 -25.08
CA ASP A 224 -14.97 -10.84 -23.77
C ASP A 224 -16.05 -9.75 -23.78
N LEU A 225 -15.80 -8.59 -24.39
CA LEU A 225 -16.77 -7.50 -24.51
C LEU A 225 -18.02 -7.94 -25.29
N THR A 226 -17.82 -8.54 -26.46
CA THR A 226 -18.91 -9.13 -27.25
C THR A 226 -19.61 -10.22 -26.46
N ALA A 227 -18.87 -11.01 -25.68
CA ALA A 227 -19.46 -12.08 -24.88
C ALA A 227 -20.31 -11.58 -23.70
N MET A 228 -20.20 -10.32 -23.28
CA MET A 228 -21.00 -9.73 -22.21
C MET A 228 -22.41 -9.31 -22.64
N TYR A 229 -22.73 -9.29 -23.94
CA TYR A 229 -24.09 -9.06 -24.45
C TYR A 229 -24.98 -10.30 -24.26
N LEU A 230 -25.40 -10.54 -23.01
CA LEU A 230 -26.13 -11.75 -22.62
C LEU A 230 -27.58 -11.76 -23.13
N THR A 231 -28.25 -10.61 -23.20
CA THR A 231 -29.62 -10.47 -23.71
C THR A 231 -29.66 -10.84 -25.20
N ASP A 232 -28.68 -10.41 -25.98
CA ASP A 232 -28.63 -10.71 -27.41
C ASP A 232 -28.33 -12.19 -27.67
N LYS A 233 -27.41 -12.78 -26.88
CA LYS A 233 -27.18 -14.22 -26.90
C LYS A 233 -28.42 -15.03 -26.54
N LYS A 234 -29.22 -14.57 -25.58
CA LYS A 234 -30.49 -15.21 -25.20
C LYS A 234 -31.53 -15.15 -26.33
N ASN A 235 -31.44 -14.14 -27.19
CA ASN A 235 -32.30 -13.94 -28.35
C ASN A 235 -31.71 -14.51 -29.67
N ASP A 236 -30.64 -15.29 -29.60
CA ASP A 236 -29.91 -15.85 -30.76
C ASP A 236 -29.43 -14.79 -31.78
N ILE A 237 -29.15 -13.57 -31.31
CA ILE A 237 -28.59 -12.49 -32.12
C ILE A 237 -27.06 -12.64 -32.12
N LEU A 238 -26.49 -12.89 -33.30
CA LEU A 238 -25.04 -12.94 -33.49
C LEU A 238 -24.51 -11.52 -33.73
N ARG A 239 -23.66 -11.05 -32.83
CA ARG A 239 -22.90 -9.81 -33.00
C ARG A 239 -21.54 -10.09 -33.63
N GLU A 240 -21.07 -9.14 -34.43
CA GLU A 240 -19.69 -9.12 -34.89
C GLU A 240 -18.78 -8.68 -33.72
N LEU A 241 -17.51 -9.07 -33.76
CA LEU A 241 -16.57 -8.78 -32.66
C LEU A 241 -16.37 -7.28 -32.44
N ASP A 242 -16.57 -6.45 -33.47
CA ASP A 242 -16.39 -5.00 -33.40
C ASP A 242 -17.66 -4.25 -32.94
N ASP A 243 -18.77 -4.96 -32.71
CA ASP A 243 -20.08 -4.37 -32.36
C ASP A 243 -20.31 -4.33 -30.84
N HIS A 244 -19.44 -3.61 -30.13
CA HIS A 244 -19.41 -3.55 -28.66
C HIS A 244 -19.17 -2.13 -28.08
N GLU A 245 -19.36 -1.09 -28.90
CA GLU A 245 -19.09 0.33 -28.57
C GLU A 245 -19.82 0.79 -27.30
N ASP A 246 -21.10 0.45 -27.13
CA ASP A 246 -21.89 0.89 -25.97
C ASP A 246 -21.30 0.40 -24.63
N LEU A 247 -20.85 -0.86 -24.59
CA LEU A 247 -20.26 -1.45 -23.39
C LEU A 247 -18.84 -0.94 -23.16
N GLU A 248 -18.06 -0.82 -24.24
CA GLU A 248 -16.69 -0.29 -24.19
C GLU A 248 -16.67 1.11 -23.58
N VAL A 249 -17.53 2.02 -24.07
CA VAL A 249 -17.65 3.39 -23.54
C VAL A 249 -18.05 3.40 -22.06
N LEU A 250 -18.96 2.51 -21.65
CA LEU A 250 -19.37 2.38 -20.25
C LEU A 250 -18.17 1.97 -19.38
N LEU A 251 -17.49 0.89 -19.75
CA LEU A 251 -16.36 0.36 -18.99
C LEU A 251 -15.16 1.32 -18.99
N GLU A 252 -14.86 1.97 -20.11
CA GLU A 252 -13.80 2.97 -20.23
C GLU A 252 -14.06 4.15 -19.29
N SER A 253 -15.31 4.64 -19.23
CA SER A 253 -15.69 5.72 -18.32
C SER A 253 -15.42 5.35 -16.85
N PHE A 254 -15.74 4.12 -16.43
CA PHE A 254 -15.42 3.66 -15.08
C PHE A 254 -13.92 3.46 -14.87
N SER A 255 -13.22 2.90 -15.86
CA SER A 255 -11.76 2.72 -15.81
C SER A 255 -11.05 4.05 -15.59
N LYS A 256 -11.43 5.10 -16.34
CA LYS A 256 -10.88 6.45 -16.19
C LYS A 256 -11.15 7.08 -14.84
N GLN A 257 -12.33 6.86 -14.26
CA GLN A 257 -12.65 7.35 -12.92
C GLN A 257 -11.82 6.64 -11.84
N VAL A 258 -11.57 5.33 -11.99
CA VAL A 258 -10.68 4.59 -11.06
C VAL A 258 -9.22 5.04 -11.24
N GLU A 259 -8.76 5.24 -12.47
CA GLU A 259 -7.42 5.77 -12.79
C GLU A 259 -7.18 7.12 -12.09
N GLU A 260 -8.18 8.02 -12.10
CA GLU A 260 -8.10 9.31 -11.40
C GLU A 260 -7.89 9.13 -9.88
N ILE A 261 -8.61 8.20 -9.26
CA ILE A 261 -8.47 7.89 -7.83
C ILE A 261 -7.09 7.30 -7.52
N VAL A 262 -6.57 6.42 -8.38
CA VAL A 262 -5.22 5.84 -8.25
C VAL A 262 -4.16 6.93 -8.32
N ASN A 263 -4.27 7.83 -9.30
CA ASN A 263 -3.36 8.96 -9.47
C ASN A 263 -3.41 9.93 -8.29
N GLU A 264 -4.60 10.23 -7.75
CA GLU A 264 -4.73 11.05 -6.55
C GLU A 264 -4.05 10.38 -5.34
N ALA A 265 -4.19 9.06 -5.18
CA ALA A 265 -3.53 8.31 -4.11
C ALA A 265 -1.98 8.34 -4.23
N GLU A 266 -1.45 8.22 -5.44
CA GLU A 266 0.00 8.31 -5.72
C GLU A 266 0.57 9.70 -5.42
N ASN A 267 -0.19 10.76 -5.73
CA ASN A 267 0.17 12.13 -5.36
C ASN A 267 0.25 12.31 -3.84
N ILE A 268 -0.71 11.77 -3.08
CA ILE A 268 -0.68 11.81 -1.61
C ILE A 268 0.51 11.01 -1.07
N GLU A 269 0.82 9.85 -1.66
CA GLU A 269 1.98 9.05 -1.25
C GLU A 269 3.28 9.82 -1.44
N THR A 270 3.45 10.47 -2.59
CA THR A 270 4.61 11.32 -2.89
C THR A 270 4.74 12.48 -1.89
N ASN A 271 3.62 13.11 -1.50
CA ASN A 271 3.62 14.16 -0.48
C ASN A 271 4.02 13.64 0.91
N VAL A 272 3.56 12.44 1.27
CA VAL A 272 3.96 11.78 2.52
C VAL A 272 5.45 11.50 2.54
N GLN A 273 6.00 10.91 1.46
CA GLN A 273 7.42 10.62 1.35
C GLN A 273 8.26 11.91 1.42
N SER A 274 7.88 12.93 0.65
CA SER A 274 8.56 14.23 0.66
C SER A 274 8.57 14.87 2.06
N THR A 275 7.45 14.79 2.79
CA THR A 275 7.39 15.33 4.16
C THR A 275 8.23 14.52 5.14
N GLN A 276 8.28 13.19 4.99
CA GLN A 276 9.16 12.34 5.79
C GLN A 276 10.63 12.72 5.61
N GLU A 277 11.07 12.93 4.36
CA GLU A 277 12.42 13.40 4.05
C GLU A 277 12.72 14.76 4.68
N ILE A 278 11.79 15.72 4.57
CA ILE A 278 11.93 17.05 5.19
C ILE A 278 12.13 16.93 6.70
N VAL A 279 11.36 16.08 7.37
CA VAL A 279 11.49 15.94 8.81
C VAL A 279 12.79 15.24 9.21
N GLU A 280 13.22 14.23 8.47
CA GLU A 280 14.54 13.62 8.68
C GLU A 280 15.66 14.67 8.58
N LEU A 281 15.60 15.56 7.58
CA LEU A 281 16.53 16.68 7.45
C LEU A 281 16.48 17.65 8.65
N ILE A 282 15.29 17.95 9.19
CA ILE A 282 15.15 18.81 10.36
C ILE A 282 15.73 18.14 11.61
N LEU A 283 15.48 16.85 11.82
CA LEU A 283 16.01 16.09 12.95
C LEU A 283 17.54 16.03 12.92
N ASP A 284 18.14 15.82 11.74
CA ASP A 284 19.58 15.84 11.57
C ASP A 284 20.17 17.23 11.82
N SER A 285 19.47 18.30 11.39
CA SER A 285 19.85 19.67 11.71
C SER A 285 19.83 19.95 13.22
N ASN A 286 18.79 19.50 13.92
CA ASN A 286 18.67 19.63 15.38
C ASN A 286 19.78 18.85 16.11
N ARG A 287 20.08 17.63 15.67
CA ARG A 287 21.23 16.85 16.20
C ARG A 287 22.54 17.59 16.00
N ASN A 288 22.77 18.16 14.81
CA ASN A 288 23.95 18.95 14.52
C ASN A 288 24.03 20.24 15.35
N ALA A 289 22.89 20.88 15.64
CA ALA A 289 22.81 22.03 16.53
C ALA A 289 23.15 21.67 17.98
N LEU A 290 22.70 20.52 18.47
CA LEU A 290 23.08 20.02 19.80
C LEU A 290 24.57 19.70 19.90
N LEU A 291 25.14 19.01 18.88
CA LEU A 291 26.58 18.78 18.80
C LEU A 291 27.38 20.09 18.74
N ALA A 292 26.84 21.11 18.06
CA ALA A 292 27.42 22.45 18.05
C ALA A 292 27.52 23.05 19.45
N LEU A 293 26.44 22.92 20.20
CA LEU A 293 26.30 23.48 21.53
C LEU A 293 27.24 22.75 22.50
N ASP A 294 27.28 21.42 22.44
CA ASP A 294 28.19 20.61 23.25
C ASP A 294 29.67 20.94 23.00
N LEU A 295 30.06 21.11 21.73
CA LEU A 295 31.41 21.57 21.37
C LEU A 295 31.71 22.95 21.95
N LYS A 296 30.74 23.89 21.93
CA LYS A 296 30.93 25.23 22.54
C LYS A 296 31.10 25.13 24.05
N ILE A 297 30.28 24.35 24.75
CA ILE A 297 30.41 24.13 26.19
C ILE A 297 31.76 23.50 26.52
N SER A 298 32.16 22.46 25.78
CA SER A 298 33.46 21.79 25.95
C SER A 298 34.63 22.76 25.77
N ILE A 299 34.56 23.66 24.78
CA ILE A 299 35.57 24.72 24.60
C ILE A 299 35.61 25.69 25.79
N TYR A 300 34.46 26.09 26.32
CA TYR A 300 34.40 26.94 27.51
C TYR A 300 34.95 26.22 28.75
N THR A 301 34.62 24.95 28.95
CA THR A 301 35.16 24.11 30.03
C THR A 301 36.67 23.96 29.92
N MET A 302 37.21 23.76 28.72
CA MET A 302 38.66 23.72 28.48
C MET A 302 39.32 25.06 28.81
N GLY A 303 38.69 26.17 28.43
CA GLY A 303 39.14 27.53 28.79
C GLY A 303 39.18 27.71 30.31
N ILE A 304 38.08 27.44 31.01
CA ILE A 304 38.00 27.51 32.47
C ILE A 304 39.02 26.57 33.12
N GLY A 305 39.16 25.34 32.64
CA GLY A 305 40.14 24.37 33.14
C GLY A 305 41.58 24.86 33.02
N SER A 306 41.94 25.54 31.92
CA SER A 306 43.28 26.13 31.76
C SER A 306 43.55 27.28 32.75
N GLY A 307 42.57 28.15 33.00
CA GLY A 307 42.69 29.20 34.03
C GLY A 307 42.69 28.63 35.46
N GLY A 308 41.87 27.61 35.70
CA GLY A 308 41.78 26.88 36.97
C GLY A 308 43.07 26.15 37.32
N LEU A 309 43.82 25.65 36.32
CA LEU A 309 45.15 25.07 36.53
C LEU A 309 46.12 26.09 37.12
N VAL A 310 46.15 27.31 36.57
CA VAL A 310 46.97 28.41 37.10
C VAL A 310 46.54 28.76 38.53
N ALA A 311 45.24 28.90 38.77
CA ALA A 311 44.72 29.17 40.10
C ALA A 311 45.05 28.04 41.10
N GLY A 312 45.00 26.78 40.66
CA GLY A 312 45.34 25.60 41.45
C GLY A 312 46.82 25.58 41.83
N LEU A 313 47.73 25.79 40.87
CA LEU A 313 49.18 25.82 41.14
C LEU A 313 49.58 26.89 42.15
N PHE A 314 49.01 28.10 42.04
CA PHE A 314 49.27 29.20 42.97
C PHE A 314 48.44 29.13 44.26
N GLY A 315 47.39 28.32 44.30
CA GLY A 315 46.57 28.06 45.49
C GLY A 315 47.08 26.91 46.37
N MET A 316 48.13 26.21 45.94
CA MET A 316 48.79 25.16 46.73
C MET A 316 49.73 25.77 47.78
N ASN A 317 49.84 25.13 48.94
CA ASN A 317 50.68 25.55 50.07
C ASN A 317 52.17 25.23 49.84
N LEU A 318 52.74 25.75 48.75
CA LEU A 318 54.16 25.67 48.41
C LEU A 318 54.76 27.06 48.55
N LEU A 319 55.95 27.17 49.15
CA LEU A 319 56.66 28.43 49.38
C LEU A 319 56.84 29.23 48.08
N ASN A 320 55.98 30.22 47.87
CA ASN A 320 56.05 31.09 46.71
C ASN A 320 56.55 32.46 47.16
N HIS A 321 57.74 32.86 46.72
CA HIS A 321 58.36 34.14 47.09
C HIS A 321 57.59 35.38 46.57
N ALA A 322 56.42 35.18 45.95
CA ALA A 322 55.50 36.20 45.44
C ALA A 322 54.41 36.63 46.45
N GLU A 323 54.31 35.99 47.62
CA GLU A 323 53.25 36.21 48.62
C GLU A 323 53.29 37.60 49.30
N THR A 324 54.45 38.26 49.35
CA THR A 324 54.64 39.54 50.07
C THR A 324 54.26 40.78 49.24
N HIS A 325 53.90 40.63 47.96
CA HIS A 325 53.56 41.75 47.08
C HIS A 325 52.05 42.04 47.06
N ALA A 326 51.67 43.27 47.40
CA ALA A 326 50.27 43.72 47.48
C ALA A 326 49.45 43.55 46.17
N TYR A 327 50.12 43.46 45.01
CA TYR A 327 49.47 43.32 43.69
C TYR A 327 49.58 41.92 43.08
N ALA A 328 50.25 40.96 43.72
CA ALA A 328 50.50 39.63 43.14
C ALA A 328 49.20 38.86 42.85
N PHE A 329 48.21 38.95 43.74
CA PHE A 329 46.89 38.34 43.56
C PHE A 329 46.20 38.83 42.28
N TYR A 330 46.13 40.14 42.08
CA TYR A 330 45.51 40.74 40.89
C TYR A 330 46.25 40.37 39.60
N GLY A 331 47.59 40.27 39.65
CA GLY A 331 48.41 39.85 38.51
C GLY A 331 48.15 38.40 38.08
N VAL A 332 48.12 37.46 39.03
CA VAL A 332 47.85 36.04 38.75
C VAL A 332 46.40 35.85 38.30
N ALA A 333 45.44 36.53 38.94
CA ALA A 333 44.03 36.47 38.53
C ALA A 333 43.81 37.01 37.11
N ALA A 334 44.44 38.14 36.77
CA ALA A 334 44.38 38.71 35.42
C ALA A 334 45.03 37.77 34.39
N PHE A 335 46.19 37.18 34.71
CA PHE A 335 46.87 36.23 33.83
C PHE A 335 46.06 34.94 33.61
N ALA A 336 45.51 34.35 34.68
CA ALA A 336 44.68 33.14 34.59
C ALA A 336 43.41 33.39 33.76
N THR A 337 42.77 34.56 33.94
CA THR A 337 41.59 34.95 33.15
C THR A 337 41.94 35.19 31.69
N ALA A 338 43.07 35.86 31.40
CA ALA A 338 43.56 36.10 30.05
C ALA A 338 43.93 34.78 29.33
N LEU A 339 44.58 33.85 30.04
CA LEU A 339 44.91 32.52 29.54
C LEU A 339 43.62 31.75 29.19
N ALA A 340 42.67 31.68 30.12
CA ALA A 340 41.39 31.01 29.93
C ALA A 340 40.63 31.55 28.71
N GLY A 341 40.53 32.88 28.61
CA GLY A 341 39.90 33.57 27.49
C GLY A 341 40.65 33.35 26.17
N GLY A 342 41.98 33.38 26.18
CA GLY A 342 42.83 33.13 25.02
C GLY A 342 42.69 31.72 24.47
N VAL A 343 42.71 30.71 25.35
CA VAL A 343 42.51 29.31 24.99
C VAL A 343 41.11 29.11 24.39
N ALA A 344 40.05 29.58 25.06
CA ALA A 344 38.68 29.50 24.56
C ALA A 344 38.51 30.22 23.21
N ALA A 345 39.05 31.43 23.06
CA ALA A 345 38.98 32.20 21.81
C ALA A 345 39.73 31.51 20.66
N SER A 346 40.90 30.92 20.93
CA SER A 346 41.67 30.18 19.91
C SER A 346 40.92 28.94 19.42
N ALA A 347 40.27 28.22 20.33
CA ALA A 347 39.48 27.02 20.02
C ALA A 347 38.18 27.39 19.28
N LEU A 348 37.48 28.46 19.68
CA LEU A 348 36.31 28.97 18.97
C LEU A 348 36.65 29.44 17.55
N ARG A 349 37.80 30.10 17.35
CA ARG A 349 38.27 30.50 16.01
C ARG A 349 38.55 29.30 15.12
N ARG A 350 39.18 28.24 15.66
CA ARG A 350 39.40 26.98 14.94
C ARG A 350 38.07 26.34 14.54
N LEU A 351 37.10 26.27 15.46
CA LEU A 351 35.76 25.73 15.20
C LEU A 351 35.04 26.51 14.09
N ALA A 352 35.07 27.84 14.14
CA ALA A 352 34.45 28.69 13.13
C ALA A 352 35.09 28.51 11.74
N LYS A 353 36.42 28.35 11.69
CA LYS A 353 37.14 28.10 10.42
C LYS A 353 36.75 26.75 9.81
N ILE A 354 36.64 25.69 10.62
CA ILE A 354 36.24 24.35 10.15
C ILE A 354 34.78 24.37 9.65
N ARG A 355 33.86 25.01 10.37
CA ARG A 355 32.45 25.15 9.93
C ARG A 355 32.28 25.91 8.63
N LYS A 356 33.07 26.97 8.43
CA LYS A 356 33.04 27.78 7.20
C LYS A 356 33.47 26.97 5.97
N VAL A 357 34.40 26.02 6.12
CA VAL A 357 34.83 25.14 5.03
C VAL A 357 33.74 24.10 4.68
N GLY A 358 32.94 23.66 5.66
CA GLY A 358 31.84 22.72 5.44
C GLY A 358 30.67 23.26 4.60
N LEU A 359 30.39 24.57 4.66
CA LEU A 359 29.33 25.23 3.86
C LEU A 359 29.84 25.84 2.54
N SER A 360 31.16 26.01 2.40
CA SER A 360 31.77 26.72 1.25
C SER A 360 32.23 25.80 0.11
N ASN A 361 32.06 24.48 0.20
CA ASN A 361 32.65 23.55 -0.76
C ASN A 361 31.67 22.90 -1.76
N ASN A 362 30.50 23.53 -2.02
CA ASN A 362 29.62 23.08 -3.11
C ASN A 362 28.99 24.21 -3.94
N SER A 363 29.74 25.30 -4.15
CA SER A 363 29.38 26.34 -5.13
C SER A 363 30.58 26.64 -6.03
N GLY A 364 31.13 25.61 -6.66
CA GLY A 364 31.85 25.80 -7.91
C GLY A 364 30.83 26.09 -9.01
N PRO A 365 31.00 27.12 -9.85
CA PRO A 365 30.11 27.30 -10.99
C PRO A 365 30.25 26.06 -11.86
N GLY A 366 29.20 25.24 -11.91
CA GLY A 366 29.11 24.13 -12.84
C GLY A 366 29.38 24.71 -14.23
N ARG A 367 30.51 24.31 -14.83
CA ARG A 367 30.72 24.46 -16.27
C ARG A 367 29.49 23.82 -16.92
N GLN A 368 28.58 24.65 -17.42
CA GLN A 368 27.55 24.23 -18.36
C GLN A 368 28.29 23.56 -19.53
N ARG A 369 28.33 22.23 -19.54
CA ARG A 369 28.57 21.48 -20.76
C ARG A 369 27.38 21.77 -21.65
N LYS A 370 27.56 22.68 -22.61
CA LYS A 370 26.58 22.93 -23.67
C LYS A 370 26.20 21.57 -24.27
N PRO A 371 24.91 21.25 -24.41
CA PRO A 371 24.51 20.06 -25.15
C PRO A 371 24.96 20.23 -26.60
N TRP A 372 25.65 19.23 -27.10
CA TRP A 372 26.15 19.18 -28.47
C TRP A 372 24.96 18.94 -29.41
N LEU A 373 24.37 20.01 -29.92
CA LEU A 373 23.34 19.96 -30.94
C LEU A 373 24.01 19.77 -32.32
N PRO A 374 23.59 18.78 -33.13
CA PRO A 374 24.09 18.65 -34.50
C PRO A 374 23.51 19.78 -35.36
N LEU A 375 24.39 20.41 -36.12
CA LEU A 375 24.11 21.48 -37.09
C LEU A 375 23.00 21.11 -38.08
N PRO A 376 21.99 21.98 -38.33
CA PRO A 376 21.29 21.98 -39.60
C PRO A 376 21.93 22.99 -40.57
N LEU A 377 22.47 22.44 -41.64
CA LEU A 377 22.37 22.88 -43.03
C LEU A 377 22.08 24.38 -43.32
N ARG A 378 23.09 24.96 -43.98
CA ARG A 378 22.97 25.68 -45.27
C ARG A 378 22.24 27.04 -45.27
N ARG A 379 23.07 28.06 -45.07
CA ARG A 379 23.03 29.41 -45.64
C ARG A 379 22.26 29.46 -46.98
N ARG A 380 21.10 30.13 -47.00
CA ARG A 380 20.41 30.57 -48.22
C ARG A 380 20.65 32.08 -48.36
N SER A 381 21.30 32.48 -49.44
CA SER A 381 21.58 33.87 -49.81
C SER A 381 20.29 34.59 -50.26
N PRO A 382 20.15 35.91 -50.00
CA PRO A 382 19.04 36.70 -50.49
C PRO A 382 19.45 37.41 -51.78
N GLU A 383 19.20 36.82 -52.94
CA GLU A 383 19.22 37.53 -54.23
C GLU A 383 18.58 36.64 -55.30
N GLY A 384 17.59 37.17 -56.02
CA GLY A 384 16.92 36.51 -57.14
C GLY A 384 15.40 36.64 -57.12
N TRP A 385 14.91 37.86 -57.37
CA TRP A 385 13.56 38.06 -57.89
C TRP A 385 13.63 38.06 -59.42
N SER A 386 12.98 37.08 -60.04
CA SER A 386 12.42 37.13 -61.39
C SER A 386 11.40 36.02 -61.54
#